data_AF-A0A7C3TQM4-F1
#
_entry.id   AF-A0A7C3TQM4-F1
#
_cell.length_a   1.000
_cell.length_b   1.000
_cell.length_c   1.000
_cell.angle_alpha   90.00
_cell.angle_beta   90.00
_cell.angle_gamma   90.00
#
_symmetry.space_group_name_H-M   'P 1'
#
loop_
_entity.id
_entity.type
_entity.pdbx_description
1 polymer ?
#
loop_
_entity_poly.entity_id
_entity_poly.type
_entity_poly.pdbx_seq_one_letter_code
_entity_poly.pdbx_strand_id
1 'polypeptide(L)'
;MRVQKTKLKNKTGARGLSEFVEKNQKPLIIFFLLIVIFLLFFLVKINHLKKNINQDFFQRKIPISIIVGSSNMIFVNAQTDFFNLGGGPPGSSITANFNITNIIDRDVLIKLSVEGSLKEWISFSENNFLLMSNQTKNIILIAKIPDNASQGTYNDSFVVIKHYLK
;
A
#
# COMPACT_ATOMS: atom_id res chain seq x y z
N MET A 1 70.88 39.95 46.99
CA MET A 1 70.49 38.76 46.19
C MET A 1 69.33 39.16 45.27
N ARG A 2 69.58 39.40 43.97
CA ARG A 2 68.57 39.89 43.01
C ARG A 2 68.41 38.82 41.92
N VAL A 3 67.27 38.13 41.93
CA VAL A 3 66.94 37.06 40.98
C VAL A 3 66.41 37.70 39.69
N GLN A 4 67.16 37.60 38.59
CA GLN A 4 66.69 38.01 37.27
C GLN A 4 65.78 36.91 36.70
N LYS A 5 64.51 37.25 36.44
CA LYS A 5 63.56 36.38 35.73
C LYS A 5 63.74 36.53 34.23
N THR A 6 64.31 35.53 33.59
CA THR A 6 64.40 35.40 32.14
C THR A 6 63.03 35.05 31.55
N LYS A 7 62.42 36.00 30.83
CA LYS A 7 61.20 35.78 30.04
C LYS A 7 61.57 35.13 28.70
N LEU A 8 61.41 33.81 28.59
CA LEU A 8 61.45 33.10 27.31
C LEU A 8 60.15 33.36 26.54
N LYS A 9 60.23 34.19 25.50
CA LYS A 9 59.15 34.42 24.52
C LYS A 9 59.14 33.29 23.49
N ASN A 10 58.34 32.26 23.73
CA ASN A 10 57.99 31.26 22.71
C ASN A 10 56.91 31.87 21.79
N LYS A 11 57.30 32.38 20.61
CA LYS A 11 56.38 33.04 19.66
C LYS A 11 56.29 32.34 18.29
N THR A 12 56.85 31.15 18.15
CA THR A 12 56.99 30.44 16.86
C THR A 12 55.93 29.35 16.60
N GLY A 13 55.08 28.99 17.56
CA GLY A 13 54.15 27.87 17.42
C GLY A 13 52.85 28.14 16.63
N ALA A 14 52.35 29.39 16.59
CA ALA A 14 50.99 29.66 16.12
C ALA A 14 50.84 29.73 14.59
N ARG A 15 51.89 30.13 13.85
CA ARG A 15 51.82 30.27 12.37
C ARG A 15 51.88 28.94 11.63
N GLY A 16 52.63 27.95 12.13
CA GLY A 16 52.72 26.63 11.50
C GLY A 16 51.43 25.82 11.60
N LEU A 17 50.66 26.01 12.68
CA LEU A 17 49.39 25.32 12.90
C LEU A 17 48.29 25.77 11.92
N SER A 18 48.20 27.07 11.60
CA SER A 18 47.19 27.56 10.66
C SER A 18 47.43 27.09 9.22
N GLU A 19 48.69 27.10 8.76
CA GLU A 19 49.04 26.61 7.42
C GLU A 19 48.88 25.09 7.30
N PHE A 20 49.15 24.34 8.37
CA PHE A 20 48.96 22.89 8.39
C PHE A 20 47.47 22.49 8.36
N VAL A 21 46.62 23.24 9.07
CA VAL A 21 45.17 23.06 9.05
C VAL A 21 44.60 23.39 7.66
N GLU A 22 45.03 24.49 7.04
CA GLU A 22 44.53 24.91 5.74
C GLU A 22 44.90 23.93 4.60
N LYS A 23 46.11 23.35 4.65
CA LYS A 23 46.57 22.38 3.64
C LYS A 23 45.81 21.06 3.69
N ASN A 24 45.35 20.64 4.88
CA ASN A 24 44.64 19.36 5.07
C ASN A 24 43.11 19.45 4.99
N GLN A 25 42.51 20.64 4.91
CA GLN A 25 41.05 20.79 4.82
C GLN A 25 40.46 20.51 3.43
N LYS A 26 41.18 20.82 2.36
CA LYS A 26 40.71 20.64 0.97
C LYS A 26 40.35 19.18 0.60
N PRO A 27 41.17 18.15 0.91
CA PRO A 27 40.79 16.77 0.58
C PRO A 27 39.57 16.29 1.37
N LEU A 28 39.36 16.81 2.59
CA LEU A 28 38.25 16.44 3.46
C LEU A 28 36.91 16.99 2.95
N ILE A 29 36.91 18.23 2.44
CA ILE A 29 35.74 18.84 1.77
C ILE A 29 35.38 18.07 0.50
N ILE A 30 36.37 17.71 -0.33
CA ILE A 30 36.13 16.94 -1.57
C ILE A 30 35.56 15.56 -1.24
N PHE A 31 36.10 14.87 -0.24
CA PHE A 31 35.60 13.57 0.21
C PHE A 31 34.15 13.67 0.72
N PHE A 32 33.83 14.69 1.51
CA PHE A 32 32.46 14.92 1.98
C PHE A 32 31.50 15.18 0.81
N LEU A 33 31.93 15.96 -0.18
CA LEU A 33 31.13 16.27 -1.37
C LEU A 33 30.84 15.02 -2.21
N LEU A 34 31.82 14.11 -2.33
CA LEU A 34 31.62 12.81 -2.98
C LEU A 34 30.63 11.91 -2.23
N ILE A 35 30.67 11.89 -0.89
CA ILE A 35 29.69 11.16 -0.08
C ILE A 35 28.28 11.70 -0.30
N VAL A 36 28.11 13.02 -0.33
CA VAL A 36 26.81 13.65 -0.57
C VAL A 36 26.27 13.27 -1.96
N ILE A 37 27.12 13.31 -3.00
CA ILE A 37 26.74 12.88 -4.35
C ILE A 37 26.34 11.40 -4.36
N PHE A 38 27.12 10.53 -3.73
CA PHE A 38 26.83 9.11 -3.64
C PHE A 38 25.48 8.84 -2.94
N LEU A 39 25.20 9.53 -1.84
CA LEU A 39 23.92 9.44 -1.13
C LEU A 39 22.75 9.89 -2.00
N LEU A 40 22.91 10.96 -2.78
CA LEU A 40 21.89 11.42 -3.73
C LEU A 40 21.59 10.37 -4.80
N PHE A 41 22.62 9.74 -5.39
CA PHE A 41 22.43 8.64 -6.34
C PHE A 41 21.71 7.45 -5.70
N PHE A 42 22.05 7.12 -4.45
CA PHE A 42 21.41 6.03 -3.73
C PHE A 42 19.92 6.29 -3.48
N LEU A 43 19.56 7.53 -3.11
CA LEU A 43 18.16 7.94 -2.94
C LEU A 43 17.36 7.86 -4.24
N VAL A 44 17.94 8.30 -5.37
CA VAL A 44 17.31 8.17 -6.69
C VAL A 44 17.06 6.71 -7.05
N LYS A 45 18.04 5.83 -6.80
CA LYS A 45 17.93 4.39 -7.06
C LYS A 45 16.84 3.72 -6.20
N ILE A 46 16.75 4.06 -4.91
CA ILE A 46 15.67 3.58 -4.03
C ILE A 46 14.30 4.01 -4.58
N ASN A 47 14.17 5.26 -5.02
CA ASN A 47 12.91 5.75 -5.58
C ASN A 47 12.55 5.05 -6.89
N HIS A 48 13.53 4.74 -7.75
CA HIS A 48 13.29 3.99 -8.97
C HIS A 48 12.87 2.54 -8.70
N LEU A 49 13.48 1.88 -7.70
CA LEU A 49 13.11 0.52 -7.30
C LEU A 49 11.67 0.45 -6.78
N LYS A 50 11.23 1.45 -5.99
CA LYS A 50 9.83 1.53 -5.51
C LYS A 50 8.83 1.66 -6.65
N LYS A 51 9.17 2.39 -7.71
CA LYS A 51 8.27 2.58 -8.87
C LYS A 51 8.04 1.28 -9.65
N ASN A 52 9.04 0.40 -9.77
CA ASN A 52 8.91 -0.85 -10.53
C ASN A 52 8.08 -1.93 -9.82
N ILE A 53 7.99 -1.90 -8.49
CA ILE A 53 7.23 -2.91 -7.74
C ILE A 53 5.71 -2.71 -7.90
N ASN A 54 5.26 -1.50 -8.22
CA ASN A 54 3.84 -1.18 -8.26
C ASN A 54 3.18 -1.37 -9.65
N GLN A 55 3.94 -1.77 -10.69
CA GLN A 55 3.41 -1.84 -12.05
C GLN A 55 2.72 -3.16 -12.41
N ASP A 56 2.88 -4.23 -11.63
CA ASP A 56 2.34 -5.55 -11.96
C ASP A 56 0.92 -5.81 -11.41
N PHE A 57 0.30 -4.82 -10.78
CA PHE A 57 -0.96 -4.96 -10.07
C PHE A 57 -2.03 -4.09 -10.73
N PHE A 58 -3.10 -4.74 -11.21
CA PHE A 58 -4.29 -4.02 -11.64
C PHE A 58 -5.34 -4.12 -10.55
N GLN A 59 -5.83 -2.98 -10.07
CA GLN A 59 -6.91 -2.90 -9.10
C GLN A 59 -8.16 -2.30 -9.76
N ARG A 60 -9.27 -3.02 -9.67
CA ARG A 60 -10.59 -2.51 -10.07
C ARG A 60 -11.46 -2.36 -8.83
N LYS A 61 -12.02 -1.16 -8.64
CA LYS A 61 -13.04 -0.89 -7.62
C LYS A 61 -14.42 -0.94 -8.26
N ILE A 62 -15.34 -1.66 -7.63
CA ILE A 62 -16.73 -1.84 -8.06
C ILE A 62 -17.60 -1.44 -6.87
N PRO A 63 -18.56 -0.51 -7.01
CA PRO A 63 -19.44 -0.13 -5.91
C PRO A 63 -20.32 -1.31 -5.50
N ILE A 64 -20.47 -1.50 -4.19
CA ILE A 64 -21.32 -2.52 -3.57
C ILE A 64 -22.27 -1.87 -2.56
N SER A 65 -23.51 -2.33 -2.53
CA SER A 65 -24.54 -1.82 -1.62
C SER A 65 -25.33 -2.95 -0.97
N ILE A 66 -25.62 -2.80 0.31
CA ILE A 66 -26.49 -3.67 1.11
C ILE A 66 -27.53 -2.81 1.82
N ILE A 67 -28.80 -3.21 1.74
CA ILE A 67 -29.88 -2.59 2.48
C ILE A 67 -30.17 -3.42 3.73
N VAL A 68 -30.05 -2.82 4.92
CA VAL A 68 -30.48 -3.43 6.18
C VAL A 68 -31.83 -2.84 6.55
N GLY A 69 -32.87 -3.67 6.62
CA GLY A 69 -34.22 -3.22 6.98
C GLY A 69 -34.85 -4.11 8.05
N SER A 70 -36.14 -3.91 8.29
CA SER A 70 -36.89 -4.71 9.27
C SER A 70 -37.29 -6.08 8.73
N SER A 71 -37.55 -7.04 9.61
CA SER A 71 -37.92 -8.43 9.27
C SER A 71 -39.25 -8.57 8.52
N ASN A 72 -40.07 -7.51 8.46
CA ASN A 72 -41.34 -7.45 7.74
C ASN A 72 -41.22 -6.87 6.31
N MET A 73 -40.01 -6.54 5.84
CA MET A 73 -39.78 -6.04 4.48
C MET A 73 -39.42 -7.18 3.52
N ILE A 74 -39.90 -7.08 2.28
CA ILE A 74 -39.47 -7.95 1.18
C ILE A 74 -38.36 -7.23 0.42
N PHE A 75 -37.20 -7.88 0.33
CA PHE A 75 -36.07 -7.38 -0.44
C PHE A 75 -35.98 -8.13 -1.77
N VAL A 76 -35.84 -7.37 -2.86
CA VAL A 76 -35.66 -7.93 -4.20
C VAL A 76 -34.34 -7.43 -4.76
N ASN A 77 -33.49 -8.36 -5.18
CA ASN A 77 -32.27 -8.04 -5.91
C ASN A 77 -32.61 -7.82 -7.40
N ALA A 78 -32.71 -6.56 -7.82
CA ALA A 78 -32.82 -6.22 -9.24
C ALA A 78 -31.40 -6.04 -9.81
N GLN A 79 -31.02 -6.91 -10.75
CA GLN A 79 -29.72 -6.86 -11.44
C GLN A 79 -29.53 -5.49 -12.09
N THR A 80 -28.42 -4.83 -11.74
CA THR A 80 -28.03 -3.50 -12.20
C THR A 80 -26.53 -3.50 -12.46
N ASP A 81 -26.01 -2.45 -13.11
CA ASP A 81 -24.58 -2.29 -13.48
C ASP A 81 -23.62 -2.15 -12.28
N PHE A 82 -24.12 -2.33 -11.05
CA PHE A 82 -23.40 -2.33 -9.79
C PHE A 82 -23.69 -3.62 -9.01
N PHE A 83 -22.78 -4.00 -8.11
CA PHE A 83 -22.93 -5.22 -7.32
C PHE A 83 -23.94 -4.98 -6.19
N ASN A 84 -25.24 -5.01 -6.51
CA ASN A 84 -26.31 -4.93 -5.53
C ASN A 84 -26.53 -6.32 -4.91
N LEU A 85 -26.33 -6.41 -3.59
CA LEU A 85 -26.59 -7.64 -2.86
C LEU A 85 -28.08 -7.79 -2.48
N GLY A 86 -28.86 -6.72 -2.59
CA GLY A 86 -30.21 -6.64 -2.07
C GLY A 86 -30.17 -6.22 -0.60
N GLY A 87 -31.02 -6.85 0.21
CA GLY A 87 -31.12 -6.52 1.62
C GLY A 87 -31.71 -7.61 2.48
N GLY A 88 -31.60 -7.43 3.79
CA GLY A 88 -32.10 -8.36 4.78
C GLY A 88 -32.10 -7.74 6.18
N PRO A 89 -32.80 -8.38 7.14
CA PRO A 89 -32.75 -7.94 8.52
C PRO A 89 -31.38 -8.23 9.17
N PRO A 90 -31.07 -7.60 10.32
CA PRO A 90 -29.94 -8.01 11.16
C PRO A 90 -29.96 -9.52 11.44
N GLY A 91 -28.77 -10.14 11.43
CA GLY A 91 -28.58 -11.59 11.60
C GLY A 91 -28.81 -12.42 10.33
N SER A 92 -29.34 -11.83 9.25
CA SER A 92 -29.56 -12.55 8.01
C SER A 92 -28.27 -12.72 7.18
N SER A 93 -28.32 -13.67 6.24
CA SER A 93 -27.26 -13.90 5.27
C SER A 93 -27.78 -13.70 3.85
N ILE A 94 -26.99 -13.00 3.04
CA ILE A 94 -27.27 -12.72 1.64
C ILE A 94 -26.19 -13.38 0.80
N THR A 95 -26.59 -14.08 -0.25
CA THR A 95 -25.66 -14.78 -1.14
C THR A 95 -25.80 -14.24 -2.56
N ALA A 96 -24.67 -13.95 -3.20
CA ALA A 96 -24.62 -13.56 -4.61
C ALA A 96 -23.53 -14.35 -5.35
N ASN A 97 -23.84 -14.74 -6.59
CA ASN A 97 -22.92 -15.48 -7.44
C ASN A 97 -22.46 -14.59 -8.60
N PHE A 98 -21.17 -14.63 -8.91
CA PHE A 98 -20.63 -13.92 -10.07
C PHE A 98 -19.48 -14.68 -10.70
N ASN A 99 -19.19 -14.36 -11.96
CA ASN A 99 -18.13 -15.00 -12.72
C ASN A 99 -16.95 -14.04 -12.88
N ILE A 100 -15.74 -14.57 -12.72
CA ILE A 100 -14.50 -13.90 -13.10
C ILE A 100 -13.90 -14.66 -14.28
N THR A 101 -13.72 -13.97 -15.39
CA THR A 101 -13.13 -14.52 -16.61
C THR A 101 -11.79 -13.86 -16.88
N ASN A 102 -10.75 -14.66 -17.07
CA ASN A 102 -9.46 -14.18 -17.53
C ASN A 102 -9.42 -14.18 -19.06
N ILE A 103 -9.59 -13.02 -19.68
CA ILE A 103 -9.55 -12.86 -21.15
C ILE A 103 -8.14 -12.58 -21.70
N ILE A 104 -7.11 -12.67 -20.86
CA ILE A 104 -5.73 -12.36 -21.22
C ILE A 104 -4.99 -13.67 -21.47
N ASP A 105 -4.09 -13.68 -22.45
CA ASP A 105 -3.28 -14.85 -22.80
C ASP A 105 -2.11 -15.11 -21.84
N ARG A 106 -2.40 -15.17 -20.53
CA ARG A 106 -1.49 -15.58 -19.46
C ARG A 106 -2.24 -15.79 -18.17
N ASP A 107 -1.68 -16.63 -17.31
CA ASP A 107 -2.24 -16.91 -15.99
C ASP A 107 -2.10 -15.72 -15.04
N VAL A 108 -3.11 -15.54 -14.19
CA VAL A 108 -3.17 -14.42 -13.24
C VAL A 108 -3.59 -14.91 -11.86
N LEU A 109 -3.00 -14.32 -10.83
CA LEU A 109 -3.45 -14.50 -9.46
C LEU A 109 -4.50 -13.42 -9.13
N ILE A 110 -5.68 -13.86 -8.71
CA ILE A 110 -6.80 -12.99 -8.36
C ILE A 110 -6.97 -12.96 -6.85
N LYS A 111 -6.99 -11.75 -6.29
CA LYS A 111 -7.33 -11.48 -4.90
C LYS A 111 -8.54 -10.57 -4.82
N LEU A 112 -9.51 -10.98 -4.01
CA LEU A 112 -10.76 -10.29 -3.76
C LEU A 112 -10.70 -9.64 -2.38
N SER A 113 -11.23 -8.42 -2.28
CA SER A 113 -11.33 -7.68 -1.02
C SER A 113 -12.54 -6.77 -1.03
N VAL A 114 -12.99 -6.38 0.15
CA VAL A 114 -13.98 -5.31 0.35
C VAL A 114 -13.31 -4.24 1.21
N GLU A 115 -13.59 -2.99 0.89
CA GLU A 115 -13.16 -1.82 1.67
C GLU A 115 -14.31 -1.33 2.57
N GLY A 116 -13.98 -0.60 3.62
CA GLY A 116 -14.96 0.05 4.49
C GLY A 116 -15.69 -0.88 5.47
N SER A 117 -16.93 -0.53 5.79
CA SER A 117 -17.73 -1.15 6.86
C SER A 117 -18.18 -2.57 6.54
N LEU A 118 -18.42 -2.88 5.26
CA LEU A 118 -18.87 -4.18 4.80
C LEU A 118 -17.76 -5.24 4.79
N LYS A 119 -16.50 -4.85 5.04
CA LYS A 119 -15.35 -5.76 5.00
C LYS A 119 -15.48 -6.96 5.92
N GLU A 120 -16.04 -6.77 7.11
CA GLU A 120 -16.22 -7.84 8.10
C GLU A 120 -17.48 -8.66 7.86
N TRP A 121 -18.41 -8.14 7.06
CA TRP A 121 -19.70 -8.79 6.76
C TRP A 121 -19.54 -9.75 5.59
N ILE A 122 -18.61 -9.45 4.69
CA ILE A 122 -18.48 -10.14 3.41
C ILE A 122 -17.37 -11.20 3.46
N SER A 123 -17.73 -12.39 2.97
CA SER A 123 -16.82 -13.50 2.72
C SER A 123 -17.00 -14.04 1.30
N PHE A 124 -15.97 -14.71 0.79
CA PHE A 124 -15.96 -15.31 -0.54
C PHE A 124 -15.75 -16.82 -0.42
N SER A 125 -16.37 -17.62 -1.29
CA SER A 125 -16.13 -19.06 -1.38
C SER A 125 -14.67 -19.39 -1.69
N GLU A 126 -14.01 -18.52 -2.45
CA GLU A 126 -12.61 -18.64 -2.79
C GLU A 126 -11.97 -17.25 -2.88
N ASN A 127 -10.74 -17.13 -2.39
CA ASN A 127 -9.95 -15.91 -2.47
C ASN A 127 -8.48 -16.27 -2.68
N ASN A 128 -7.72 -15.38 -3.31
CA ASN A 128 -6.30 -15.55 -3.61
C ASN A 128 -6.02 -16.82 -4.44
N PHE A 129 -6.64 -16.91 -5.61
CA PHE A 129 -6.59 -18.10 -6.46
C PHE A 129 -5.96 -17.82 -7.83
N LEU A 130 -5.39 -18.86 -8.43
CA LEU A 130 -4.90 -18.84 -9.80
C LEU A 130 -6.07 -18.94 -10.78
N LEU A 131 -6.06 -18.10 -11.81
CA LEU A 131 -7.01 -18.13 -12.91
C LEU A 131 -6.25 -18.21 -14.23
N MET A 132 -6.35 -19.35 -14.91
CA MET A 132 -5.63 -19.62 -16.14
C MET A 132 -6.11 -18.76 -17.31
N SER A 133 -5.31 -18.63 -18.37
CA SER A 133 -5.73 -18.01 -19.63
C SER A 133 -7.07 -18.59 -20.12
N ASN A 134 -8.02 -17.72 -20.50
CA ASN A 134 -9.38 -18.06 -20.95
C ASN A 134 -10.27 -18.82 -19.95
N GLN A 135 -9.82 -18.97 -18.70
CA GLN A 135 -10.62 -19.64 -17.67
C GLN A 135 -11.68 -18.69 -17.10
N THR A 136 -12.88 -19.24 -16.89
CA THR A 136 -13.93 -18.60 -16.08
C THR A 136 -14.10 -19.36 -14.78
N LYS A 137 -14.18 -18.63 -13.67
CA LYS A 137 -14.45 -19.18 -12.35
C LYS A 137 -15.68 -18.51 -11.73
N ASN A 138 -16.56 -19.32 -11.17
CA ASN A 138 -17.72 -18.85 -10.42
C ASN A 138 -17.31 -18.63 -8.95
N ILE A 139 -17.65 -17.47 -8.41
CA ILE A 139 -17.37 -17.09 -7.03
C ILE A 139 -18.69 -16.77 -6.33
N ILE A 140 -18.83 -17.32 -5.12
CA ILE A 140 -19.96 -17.05 -4.24
C ILE A 140 -19.51 -16.00 -3.21
N LEU A 141 -20.24 -14.89 -3.15
CA LEU A 141 -20.12 -13.87 -2.12
C LEU A 141 -21.21 -14.10 -1.08
N ILE A 142 -20.83 -14.21 0.18
CA ILE A 142 -21.75 -14.33 1.32
C ILE A 142 -21.58 -13.11 2.20
N ALA A 143 -22.63 -12.30 2.31
CA ALA A 143 -22.70 -11.17 3.24
C ALA A 143 -23.55 -11.55 4.45
N LYS A 144 -22.94 -11.55 5.64
CA LYS A 144 -23.61 -11.80 6.92
C LYS A 144 -23.85 -10.47 7.61
N ILE A 145 -25.11 -10.07 7.73
CA ILE A 145 -25.48 -8.83 8.42
C ILE A 145 -25.39 -9.09 9.93
N PRO A 146 -24.58 -8.34 10.70
CA PRO A 146 -24.51 -8.51 12.15
C PRO A 146 -25.86 -8.31 12.83
N ASP A 147 -26.11 -9.00 13.94
CA ASP A 147 -27.34 -8.86 14.72
C ASP A 147 -27.56 -7.44 15.27
N ASN A 148 -26.48 -6.69 15.46
CA ASN A 148 -26.49 -5.31 15.96
C ASN A 148 -26.44 -4.25 14.84
N ALA A 149 -26.56 -4.66 13.57
CA ALA A 149 -26.57 -3.71 12.46
C ALA A 149 -27.78 -2.76 12.56
N SER A 150 -27.54 -1.47 12.39
CA SER A 150 -28.60 -0.47 12.33
C SER A 150 -29.32 -0.55 10.98
N GLN A 151 -30.59 -0.18 10.95
CA GLN A 151 -31.31 -0.08 9.67
C GLN A 151 -30.70 1.04 8.82
N GLY A 152 -30.56 0.79 7.52
CA GLY A 152 -29.99 1.75 6.59
C GLY A 152 -29.35 1.10 5.37
N THR A 153 -28.81 1.96 4.50
CA THR A 153 -28.07 1.54 3.31
C THR A 153 -26.57 1.65 3.58
N TYR A 154 -25.86 0.55 3.38
CA TYR A 154 -24.41 0.45 3.52
C TYR A 154 -23.79 0.42 2.14
N ASN A 155 -22.96 1.40 1.83
CA ASN A 155 -22.30 1.54 0.52
C ASN A 155 -20.79 1.49 0.71
N ASP A 156 -20.14 0.59 -0.01
CA ASP A 156 -18.70 0.39 0.06
C ASP A 156 -18.14 0.00 -1.32
N SER A 157 -16.87 -0.42 -1.37
CA SER A 157 -16.21 -0.84 -2.60
C SER A 157 -15.74 -2.29 -2.53
N PHE A 158 -16.17 -3.08 -3.51
CA PHE A 158 -15.59 -4.37 -3.84
C PHE A 158 -14.34 -4.14 -4.69
N VAL A 159 -13.26 -4.81 -4.34
CA VAL A 159 -11.94 -4.64 -4.95
C VAL A 159 -11.46 -5.96 -5.52
N VAL A 160 -11.18 -5.95 -6.82
CA VAL A 160 -10.50 -7.05 -7.51
C VAL A 160 -9.07 -6.63 -7.78
N ILE A 161 -8.12 -7.38 -7.22
CA ILE A 161 -6.69 -7.19 -7.40
C ILE A 161 -6.17 -8.33 -8.27
N LYS A 162 -5.53 -7.98 -9.39
CA LYS A 162 -4.94 -8.93 -10.32
C LYS A 162 -3.42 -8.78 -10.30
N HIS A 163 -2.72 -9.91 -10.16
CA HIS A 163 -1.27 -9.99 -10.21
C HIS A 163 -0.86 -10.85 -11.40
N TYR A 164 0.08 -10.38 -12.20
CA TYR A 164 0.69 -11.21 -13.23
C TYR A 164 1.73 -12.13 -12.60
N LEU A 165 1.68 -13.41 -12.98
CA LEU A 165 2.80 -14.31 -12.73
C LEU A 165 3.91 -13.98 -13.74
N LYS A 166 5.15 -13.95 -13.24
CA LYS A 166 6.36 -13.73 -14.05
C LYS A 166 6.83 -15.03 -14.68
#